data_AF-A0A0X8GNE3-F1
#
_entry.id   AF-A0A0X8GNE3-F1
#
_cell.length_a   1.000
_cell.length_b   1.000
_cell.length_c   1.000
_cell.angle_alpha   90.00
_cell.angle_beta   90.00
_cell.angle_gamma   90.00
#
_symmetry.space_group_name_H-M   'P 1'
#
loop_
_entity.id
_entity.type
_entity.pdbx_description
1 polymer ?
#
loop_
_entity_poly.entity_id
_entity_poly.type
_entity_poly.pdbx_seq_one_letter_code
_entity_poly.pdbx_strand_id
1 'polypeptide(L)'
;MAKEKFTRTKPHVNVGTIGHVDHGKTTLTAAISTILSKKFGGEAKDYSQIDSAPEEKARGITINTSHVEYETETRHYAHVDCPGHADYIKNMITGAAQMDGAILVCSAADGPMPQTREHILLARQVGVPYIIVYLNKADLVDDAELLELVDMEVRELLSKYDFPGDDTPIIVGSARMALEGDQSEHGEPSIFRLAEALDSYIPLPERAVDGAFLMPVEDVFSISGRGTVVTGRVERGVVKVGEEIEIVGITTTVKTTCTGVEMFRKLLDQGQAGDNIGALLRGTKREDVQRGQVLAKPGSITPHTKFEGSVYVLSKDEGGRHTPFFNGYRPQFFFRTTDVTGSVDLPEGTEMVMPGDNVEVTVTLIAPVAMEQGLRFAIREGGRTVGAGVVAKVLV
;
A
#
# COMPACT_ATOMS: atom_id res chain seq x y z
N MET A 1 20.29 -25.60 3.78
CA MET A 1 20.80 -25.00 2.54
C MET A 1 21.15 -23.54 2.85
N ALA A 2 22.27 -23.03 2.35
CA ALA A 2 22.58 -21.61 2.53
C ALA A 2 21.50 -20.77 1.83
N LYS A 3 21.01 -19.70 2.48
CA LYS A 3 20.06 -18.79 1.84
C LYS A 3 20.74 -18.11 0.66
N GLU A 4 20.01 -17.99 -0.44
CA GLU A 4 20.47 -17.29 -1.64
C GLU A 4 20.72 -15.81 -1.31
N LYS A 5 21.70 -15.19 -1.99
CA LYS A 5 21.99 -13.76 -1.86
C LYS A 5 21.20 -13.01 -2.94
N PHE A 6 20.48 -11.95 -2.54
CA PHE A 6 19.77 -11.11 -3.49
C PHE A 6 20.78 -10.31 -4.31
N THR A 7 20.64 -10.37 -5.63
CA THR A 7 21.55 -9.67 -6.56
C THR A 7 20.76 -8.60 -7.30
N ARG A 8 21.11 -7.32 -7.10
CA ARG A 8 20.44 -6.18 -7.75
C ARG A 8 20.86 -6.06 -9.21
N THR A 9 20.26 -6.84 -10.10
CA THR A 9 20.55 -6.83 -11.54
C THR A 9 19.64 -5.90 -12.33
N LYS A 10 18.40 -5.67 -11.85
CA LYS A 10 17.37 -4.86 -12.49
C LYS A 10 16.87 -3.75 -11.56
N PRO A 11 16.42 -2.60 -12.08
CA PRO A 11 15.75 -1.57 -11.30
C PRO A 11 14.53 -2.15 -10.55
N HIS A 12 14.31 -1.68 -9.32
CA HIS A 12 13.27 -2.19 -8.42
C HIS A 12 12.07 -1.24 -8.33
N VAL A 13 10.87 -1.76 -8.57
CA VAL A 13 9.61 -1.02 -8.48
C VAL A 13 8.62 -1.77 -7.58
N ASN A 14 7.96 -1.03 -6.70
CA ASN A 14 6.90 -1.56 -5.85
C ASN A 14 5.55 -1.32 -6.53
N VAL A 15 4.79 -2.37 -6.73
CA VAL A 15 3.43 -2.30 -7.27
C VAL A 15 2.47 -3.10 -6.40
N GLY A 16 1.18 -3.05 -6.70
CA GLY A 16 0.24 -3.90 -6.01
C GLY A 16 -1.18 -3.78 -6.54
N THR A 17 -2.02 -4.76 -6.23
CA THR A 17 -3.41 -4.81 -6.68
C THR A 17 -4.34 -4.14 -5.68
N ILE A 18 -5.21 -3.27 -6.19
CA ILE A 18 -6.29 -2.63 -5.43
C ILE A 18 -7.60 -2.78 -6.21
N GLY A 19 -8.75 -2.56 -5.56
CA GLY A 19 -10.07 -2.67 -6.17
C GLY A 19 -11.05 -3.43 -5.29
N HIS A 20 -12.30 -3.48 -5.74
CA HIS A 20 -13.41 -4.09 -5.01
C HIS A 20 -13.21 -5.58 -4.71
N VAL A 21 -13.91 -6.07 -3.68
CA VAL A 21 -13.99 -7.50 -3.35
C VAL A 21 -14.47 -8.29 -4.57
N ASP A 22 -13.97 -9.52 -4.74
CA ASP A 22 -14.33 -10.43 -5.83
C ASP A 22 -14.05 -9.97 -7.28
N HIS A 23 -13.40 -8.82 -7.48
CA HIS A 23 -12.93 -8.40 -8.82
C HIS A 23 -11.71 -9.19 -9.31
N GLY A 24 -11.13 -10.06 -8.47
CA GLY A 24 -10.07 -11.01 -8.86
C GLY A 24 -8.64 -10.50 -8.71
N LYS A 25 -8.37 -9.66 -7.70
CA LYS A 25 -7.02 -9.16 -7.36
C LYS A 25 -6.01 -10.29 -7.16
N THR A 26 -6.29 -11.21 -6.24
CA THR A 26 -5.42 -12.34 -5.91
C THR A 26 -5.24 -13.30 -7.06
N THR A 27 -6.30 -13.55 -7.85
CA THR A 27 -6.23 -14.32 -9.10
C THR A 27 -5.28 -13.67 -10.10
N LEU A 28 -5.37 -12.34 -10.27
CA LEU A 28 -4.47 -11.59 -11.15
C LEU A 28 -3.03 -11.64 -10.64
N THR A 29 -2.81 -11.48 -9.33
CA THR A 29 -1.48 -11.57 -8.72
C THR A 29 -0.84 -12.95 -8.96
N ALA A 30 -1.61 -14.03 -8.81
CA ALA A 30 -1.17 -15.38 -9.15
C ALA A 30 -0.87 -15.54 -10.64
N ALA A 31 -1.71 -14.98 -11.52
CA ALA A 31 -1.51 -15.02 -12.98
C ALA A 31 -0.20 -14.31 -13.38
N ILE A 32 0.03 -13.10 -12.88
CA ILE A 32 1.26 -12.32 -13.13
C ILE A 32 2.48 -13.12 -12.67
N SER A 33 2.47 -13.60 -11.43
CA SER A 33 3.59 -14.37 -10.88
C SER A 33 3.87 -15.63 -11.70
N THR A 34 2.84 -16.38 -12.08
CA THR A 34 2.99 -17.64 -12.83
C THR A 34 3.50 -17.40 -14.25
N ILE A 35 2.88 -16.48 -14.99
CA ILE A 35 3.16 -16.27 -16.41
C ILE A 35 4.51 -15.57 -16.61
N LEU A 36 4.83 -14.58 -15.77
CA LEU A 36 6.13 -13.91 -15.85
C LEU A 36 7.26 -14.82 -15.38
N SER A 37 7.07 -15.63 -14.33
CA SER A 37 8.08 -16.59 -13.90
C SER A 37 8.35 -17.67 -14.96
N LYS A 38 7.32 -18.10 -15.70
CA LYS A 38 7.46 -19.02 -16.84
C LYS A 38 8.33 -18.43 -17.96
N LYS A 39 8.27 -17.12 -18.20
CA LYS A 39 9.00 -16.44 -19.29
C LYS A 39 10.39 -15.96 -18.87
N PHE A 40 10.52 -15.36 -17.70
CA PHE A 40 11.74 -14.66 -17.25
C PHE A 40 12.48 -15.40 -16.13
N GLY A 41 11.92 -16.49 -15.60
CA GLY A 41 12.42 -17.19 -14.42
C GLY A 41 11.86 -16.59 -13.12
N GLY A 42 12.09 -17.28 -12.01
CA GLY A 42 11.53 -16.92 -10.69
C GLY A 42 10.70 -18.05 -10.08
N GLU A 43 10.03 -17.74 -8.98
CA GLU A 43 9.13 -18.67 -8.27
C GLU A 43 7.68 -18.26 -8.53
N ALA A 44 6.93 -19.11 -9.21
CA ALA A 44 5.48 -18.93 -9.37
C ALA A 44 4.80 -19.09 -8.00
N LYS A 45 3.85 -18.19 -7.70
CA LYS A 45 2.96 -18.33 -6.55
C LYS A 45 1.52 -18.58 -6.99
N ASP A 46 0.99 -19.70 -6.52
CA ASP A 46 -0.42 -20.04 -6.71
C ASP A 46 -1.33 -19.22 -5.79
N TYR A 47 -2.61 -19.12 -6.17
CA TYR A 47 -3.65 -18.44 -5.38
C TYR A 47 -3.61 -18.82 -3.88
N SER A 48 -3.51 -20.12 -3.58
CA SER A 48 -3.53 -20.65 -2.20
C SER A 48 -2.26 -20.36 -1.38
N GLN A 49 -1.20 -19.89 -2.05
CA GLN A 49 0.05 -19.44 -1.43
C GLN A 49 0.04 -17.93 -1.17
N ILE A 50 -0.81 -17.18 -1.89
CA ILE A 50 -1.04 -15.75 -1.66
C ILE A 50 -2.06 -15.59 -0.52
N ASP A 51 -3.26 -16.16 -0.69
CA ASP A 51 -4.29 -16.29 0.36
C ASP A 51 -3.98 -17.54 1.21
N SER A 52 -2.94 -17.42 2.03
CA SER A 52 -2.38 -18.57 2.75
C SER A 52 -2.96 -18.77 4.15
N ALA A 53 -3.55 -17.74 4.77
CA ALA A 53 -4.04 -17.84 6.14
C ALA A 53 -5.27 -18.76 6.22
N PRO A 54 -5.43 -19.55 7.31
CA PRO A 54 -6.58 -20.43 7.48
C PRO A 54 -7.92 -19.71 7.37
N GLU A 55 -7.99 -18.46 7.86
CA GLU A 55 -9.20 -17.64 7.80
C GLU A 55 -9.50 -17.15 6.37
N GLU A 56 -8.47 -16.79 5.60
CA GLU A 56 -8.61 -16.39 4.18
C GLU A 56 -9.14 -17.55 3.35
N LYS A 57 -8.59 -18.77 3.54
CA LYS A 57 -9.05 -19.99 2.86
C LYS A 57 -10.48 -20.36 3.22
N ALA A 58 -10.89 -20.13 4.46
CA ALA A 58 -12.25 -20.45 4.92
C ALA A 58 -13.29 -19.45 4.40
N ARG A 59 -12.92 -18.16 4.30
CA ARG A 59 -13.84 -17.09 3.87
C ARG A 59 -13.78 -16.79 2.38
N GLY A 60 -12.73 -17.22 1.67
CA GLY A 60 -12.52 -16.93 0.25
C GLY A 60 -12.21 -15.46 -0.04
N ILE A 61 -11.68 -14.73 0.95
CA ILE A 61 -11.31 -13.32 0.83
C ILE A 61 -9.92 -13.09 1.40
N THR A 62 -9.14 -12.22 0.76
CA THR A 62 -7.87 -11.72 1.29
C THR A 62 -8.10 -10.88 2.53
N ILE A 63 -7.33 -11.13 3.58
CA ILE A 63 -7.41 -10.41 4.86
C ILE A 63 -6.11 -9.65 5.09
N ASN A 64 -4.98 -10.32 4.93
CA ASN A 64 -3.65 -9.75 5.11
C ASN A 64 -3.05 -9.34 3.77
N THR A 65 -2.15 -8.36 3.80
CA THR A 65 -1.34 -8.03 2.63
C THR A 65 -0.38 -9.19 2.34
N SER A 66 -0.28 -9.57 1.07
CA SER A 66 0.64 -10.62 0.63
C SER A 66 1.68 -10.07 -0.33
N HIS A 67 2.95 -10.43 -0.11
CA HIS A 67 4.08 -9.94 -0.89
C HIS A 67 4.56 -11.01 -1.87
N VAL A 68 4.58 -10.69 -3.16
CA VAL A 68 5.01 -11.57 -4.26
C VAL A 68 6.11 -10.88 -5.06
N GLU A 69 7.13 -11.63 -5.49
CA GLU A 69 8.15 -11.12 -6.41
C GLU A 69 7.96 -11.71 -7.80
N TYR A 70 8.25 -10.91 -8.82
CA TYR A 70 8.39 -11.34 -10.21
C TYR A 70 9.22 -10.30 -10.96
N GLU A 71 9.63 -10.63 -12.17
CA GLU A 71 10.42 -9.72 -13.00
C GLU A 71 9.96 -9.74 -14.45
N THR A 72 10.23 -8.63 -15.13
CA THR A 72 10.17 -8.51 -16.58
C THR A 72 11.59 -8.57 -17.14
N GLU A 73 11.75 -8.41 -18.45
CA GLU A 73 13.07 -8.26 -19.04
C GLU A 73 13.83 -7.05 -18.45
N THR A 74 13.10 -5.97 -18.13
CA THR A 74 13.70 -4.69 -17.80
C THR A 74 13.75 -4.39 -16.30
N ARG A 75 12.84 -4.94 -15.50
CA ARG A 75 12.62 -4.54 -14.09
C ARG A 75 12.35 -5.71 -13.17
N HIS A 76 12.64 -5.50 -11.88
CA HIS A 76 12.23 -6.38 -10.80
C HIS A 76 11.08 -5.74 -10.02
N TYR A 77 10.04 -6.51 -9.74
CA TYR A 77 8.85 -6.04 -9.04
C TYR A 77 8.68 -6.70 -7.67
N ALA A 78 8.37 -5.89 -6.68
CA ALA A 78 7.70 -6.35 -5.47
C ALA A 78 6.21 -5.99 -5.60
N HIS A 79 5.34 -6.99 -5.47
CA HIS A 79 3.90 -6.84 -5.60
C HIS A 79 3.22 -7.06 -4.26
N VAL A 80 2.43 -6.08 -3.83
CA VAL A 80 1.58 -6.16 -2.62
C VAL A 80 0.14 -6.43 -3.03
N ASP A 81 -0.38 -7.62 -2.73
CA ASP A 81 -1.79 -7.96 -2.94
C ASP A 81 -2.62 -7.43 -1.76
N CYS A 82 -3.51 -6.47 -2.03
CA CYS A 82 -4.30 -5.82 -0.98
C CYS A 82 -5.73 -6.39 -0.89
N PRO A 83 -6.32 -6.44 0.32
CA PRO A 83 -7.70 -6.85 0.49
C PRO A 83 -8.68 -5.83 -0.11
N GLY A 84 -9.81 -6.30 -0.65
CA GLY A 84 -10.87 -5.45 -1.23
C GLY A 84 -12.15 -5.32 -0.40
N HIS A 85 -12.23 -6.03 0.72
CA HIS A 85 -13.40 -6.00 1.59
C HIS A 85 -13.34 -4.79 2.53
N ALA A 86 -14.48 -4.13 2.77
CA ALA A 86 -14.56 -2.89 3.55
C ALA A 86 -13.91 -3.01 4.95
N ASP A 87 -14.16 -4.14 5.62
CA ASP A 87 -13.64 -4.41 6.97
C ASP A 87 -12.11 -4.46 7.05
N TYR A 88 -11.42 -4.74 5.94
CA TYR A 88 -9.97 -4.91 5.88
C TYR A 88 -9.24 -3.74 5.18
N ILE A 89 -9.92 -2.61 4.95
CA ILE A 89 -9.32 -1.43 4.31
C ILE A 89 -8.07 -0.93 5.06
N LYS A 90 -7.99 -1.12 6.38
CA LYS A 90 -6.78 -0.75 7.14
C LYS A 90 -5.51 -1.42 6.59
N ASN A 91 -5.63 -2.67 6.15
CA ASN A 91 -4.51 -3.41 5.56
C ASN A 91 -4.23 -2.93 4.15
N MET A 92 -5.27 -2.58 3.37
CA MET A 92 -5.10 -1.96 2.06
C MET A 92 -4.35 -0.63 2.14
N ILE A 93 -4.69 0.26 3.08
CA ILE A 93 -4.01 1.56 3.28
C ILE A 93 -2.50 1.35 3.50
N THR A 94 -2.16 0.39 4.36
CA THR A 94 -0.76 0.08 4.66
C THR A 94 -0.02 -0.57 3.49
N GLY A 95 -0.69 -1.40 2.69
CA GLY A 95 -0.12 -1.94 1.45
C GLY A 95 0.06 -0.87 0.37
N ALA A 96 -0.95 -0.02 0.15
CA ALA A 96 -0.94 1.04 -0.84
C ALA A 96 0.14 2.11 -0.56
N ALA A 97 0.41 2.41 0.72
CA ALA A 97 1.50 3.31 1.10
C ALA A 97 2.89 2.84 0.64
N GLN A 98 3.02 1.58 0.19
CA GLN A 98 4.27 1.02 -0.32
C GLN A 98 4.36 1.01 -1.84
N MET A 99 3.34 1.43 -2.56
CA MET A 99 3.28 1.30 -4.02
C MET A 99 3.86 2.52 -4.73
N ASP A 100 4.78 2.30 -5.66
CA ASP A 100 5.22 3.31 -6.64
C ASP A 100 4.21 3.44 -7.81
N GLY A 101 3.36 2.42 -7.99
CA GLY A 101 2.14 2.50 -8.77
C GLY A 101 1.22 1.32 -8.47
N ALA A 102 -0.09 1.49 -8.64
CA ALA A 102 -1.07 0.45 -8.33
C ALA A 102 -1.71 -0.13 -9.60
N ILE A 103 -2.13 -1.39 -9.52
CA ILE A 103 -2.97 -2.07 -10.49
C ILE A 103 -4.40 -2.05 -9.95
N LEU A 104 -5.26 -1.21 -10.52
CA LEU A 104 -6.68 -1.21 -10.21
C LEU A 104 -7.37 -2.35 -10.94
N VAL A 105 -7.84 -3.34 -10.20
CA VAL A 105 -8.58 -4.47 -10.75
C VAL A 105 -10.08 -4.16 -10.70
N CYS A 106 -10.68 -4.05 -11.89
CA CYS A 106 -12.11 -3.82 -12.04
C CYS A 106 -12.73 -4.97 -12.83
N SER A 107 -13.83 -5.54 -12.36
CA SER A 107 -14.57 -6.55 -13.10
C SER A 107 -15.31 -5.89 -14.26
N ALA A 108 -15.10 -6.38 -15.47
CA ALA A 108 -15.80 -5.95 -16.68
C ALA A 108 -17.32 -6.23 -16.59
N ALA A 109 -17.71 -7.29 -15.86
CA ALA A 109 -19.12 -7.65 -15.68
C ALA A 109 -19.84 -6.78 -14.62
N ASP A 110 -19.10 -6.27 -13.63
CA ASP A 110 -19.69 -5.55 -12.49
C ASP A 110 -19.48 -4.02 -12.57
N GLY A 111 -18.44 -3.56 -13.26
CA GLY A 111 -18.06 -2.15 -13.33
C GLY A 111 -17.52 -1.58 -12.02
N PRO A 112 -17.39 -0.23 -11.91
CA PRO A 112 -16.84 0.44 -10.74
C PRO A 112 -17.76 0.40 -9.51
N MET A 113 -17.43 -0.46 -8.55
CA MET A 113 -18.14 -0.65 -7.28
C MET A 113 -17.65 0.31 -6.16
N PRO A 114 -18.33 0.40 -4.99
CA PRO A 114 -18.00 1.39 -3.95
C PRO A 114 -16.53 1.37 -3.49
N GLN A 115 -15.96 0.19 -3.27
CA GLN A 115 -14.56 0.04 -2.86
C GLN A 115 -13.58 0.35 -4.00
N THR A 116 -13.99 0.24 -5.28
CA THR A 116 -13.18 0.76 -6.39
C THR A 116 -12.95 2.27 -6.21
N ARG A 117 -14.01 3.02 -5.88
CA ARG A 117 -13.94 4.46 -5.61
C ARG A 117 -13.09 4.76 -4.37
N GLU A 118 -13.37 4.06 -3.26
CA GLU A 118 -12.63 4.26 -2.00
C GLU A 118 -11.13 3.93 -2.15
N HIS A 119 -10.77 2.90 -2.91
CA HIS A 119 -9.38 2.52 -3.12
C HIS A 119 -8.61 3.53 -3.98
N ILE A 120 -9.20 4.07 -5.05
CA ILE A 120 -8.55 5.11 -5.87
C ILE A 120 -8.29 6.35 -5.00
N LEU A 121 -9.29 6.77 -4.23
CA LEU A 121 -9.15 7.89 -3.31
C LEU A 121 -8.05 7.64 -2.29
N LEU A 122 -8.08 6.49 -1.60
CA LEU A 122 -7.07 6.17 -0.59
C LEU A 122 -5.67 6.04 -1.20
N ALA A 123 -5.53 5.45 -2.38
CA ALA A 123 -4.26 5.38 -3.11
C ALA A 123 -3.68 6.78 -3.33
N ARG A 124 -4.51 7.74 -3.78
CA ARG A 124 -4.09 9.14 -3.92
C ARG A 124 -3.62 9.73 -2.59
N GLN A 125 -4.35 9.48 -1.51
CA GLN A 125 -4.06 10.09 -0.20
C GLN A 125 -2.80 9.53 0.46
N VAL A 126 -2.52 8.24 0.27
CA VAL A 126 -1.25 7.62 0.72
C VAL A 126 -0.09 7.87 -0.23
N GLY A 127 -0.32 8.62 -1.32
CA GLY A 127 0.73 9.11 -2.21
C GLY A 127 1.10 8.17 -3.36
N VAL A 128 0.23 7.23 -3.75
CA VAL A 128 0.43 6.42 -4.96
C VAL A 128 0.36 7.34 -6.19
N PRO A 129 1.44 7.45 -6.99
CA PRO A 129 1.49 8.44 -8.06
C PRO A 129 0.88 7.97 -9.39
N TYR A 130 0.85 6.66 -9.65
CA TYR A 130 0.37 6.08 -10.91
C TYR A 130 -0.60 4.93 -10.67
N ILE A 131 -1.61 4.80 -11.52
CA ILE A 131 -2.53 3.66 -11.56
C ILE A 131 -2.53 3.10 -12.99
N ILE A 132 -2.51 1.78 -13.11
CA ILE A 132 -2.86 1.05 -14.33
C ILE A 132 -4.13 0.27 -14.04
N VAL A 133 -5.03 0.14 -15.01
CA VAL A 133 -6.27 -0.62 -14.83
C VAL A 133 -6.17 -1.97 -15.51
N TYR A 134 -6.65 -3.00 -14.84
CA TYR A 134 -6.92 -4.29 -15.43
C TYR A 134 -8.43 -4.58 -15.36
N LEU A 135 -9.11 -4.48 -16.52
CA LEU A 135 -10.51 -4.87 -16.70
C LEU A 135 -10.58 -6.39 -16.78
N ASN A 136 -10.76 -7.01 -15.61
CA ASN A 136 -10.77 -8.45 -15.41
C ASN A 136 -12.14 -9.05 -15.75
N LYS A 137 -12.20 -10.38 -15.85
CA LYS A 137 -13.43 -11.14 -16.17
C LYS A 137 -14.05 -10.75 -17.51
N ALA A 138 -13.23 -10.30 -18.47
CA ALA A 138 -13.69 -10.00 -19.82
C ALA A 138 -14.32 -11.23 -20.51
N ASP A 139 -13.95 -12.44 -20.07
CA ASP A 139 -14.53 -13.71 -20.54
C ASP A 139 -16.01 -13.91 -20.19
N LEU A 140 -16.57 -13.07 -19.32
CA LEU A 140 -17.98 -13.09 -18.94
C LEU A 140 -18.82 -12.05 -19.70
N VAL A 141 -18.19 -11.24 -20.56
CA VAL A 141 -18.82 -10.12 -21.26
C VAL A 141 -18.70 -10.31 -22.76
N ASP A 142 -19.80 -10.69 -23.40
CA ASP A 142 -19.87 -10.87 -24.85
C ASP A 142 -20.19 -9.57 -25.61
N ASP A 143 -20.57 -8.50 -24.90
CA ASP A 143 -20.99 -7.22 -25.46
C ASP A 143 -19.88 -6.17 -25.40
N ALA A 144 -19.39 -5.76 -26.57
CA ALA A 144 -18.36 -4.74 -26.70
C ALA A 144 -18.82 -3.35 -26.19
N GLU A 145 -20.11 -3.02 -26.31
CA GLU A 145 -20.63 -1.73 -25.83
C GLU A 145 -20.57 -1.66 -24.30
N LEU A 146 -20.77 -2.79 -23.60
CA LEU A 146 -20.65 -2.85 -22.15
C LEU A 146 -19.20 -2.66 -21.69
N LEU A 147 -18.23 -3.25 -22.41
CA LEU A 147 -16.80 -3.06 -22.10
C LEU A 147 -16.38 -1.61 -22.28
N GLU A 148 -16.82 -0.96 -23.37
CA GLU A 148 -16.55 0.45 -23.62
C GLU A 148 -17.18 1.35 -22.54
N LEU A 149 -18.42 1.05 -22.13
CA LEU A 149 -19.08 1.78 -21.05
C LEU A 149 -18.30 1.67 -19.73
N VAL A 150 -17.86 0.47 -19.35
CA VAL A 150 -17.10 0.25 -18.11
C VAL A 150 -15.72 0.93 -18.18
N ASP A 151 -15.05 0.90 -19.34
CA ASP A 151 -13.80 1.64 -19.56
C ASP A 151 -14.00 3.14 -19.32
N MET A 152 -15.04 3.73 -19.92
CA MET A 152 -15.39 5.15 -19.74
C MET A 152 -15.65 5.49 -18.26
N GLU A 153 -16.46 4.70 -17.55
CA GLU A 153 -16.77 4.95 -16.14
C GLU A 153 -15.53 4.86 -15.24
N VAL A 154 -14.59 3.95 -15.54
CA VAL A 154 -13.32 3.86 -14.80
C VAL A 154 -12.46 5.09 -15.05
N ARG A 155 -12.37 5.57 -16.30
CA ARG A 155 -11.61 6.78 -16.63
C ARG A 155 -12.16 8.01 -15.93
N GLU A 156 -13.47 8.22 -15.99
CA GLU A 156 -14.13 9.32 -15.28
C GLU A 156 -13.85 9.28 -13.77
N LEU A 157 -13.85 8.07 -13.19
CA LEU A 157 -13.56 7.89 -11.77
C LEU A 157 -12.10 8.20 -11.41
N LEU A 158 -11.15 7.82 -12.26
CA LEU A 158 -9.73 8.18 -12.10
C LEU A 158 -9.55 9.70 -12.17
N SER A 159 -10.15 10.33 -13.18
CA SER A 159 -10.13 11.79 -13.37
C SER A 159 -10.75 12.54 -12.19
N LYS A 160 -11.83 12.02 -11.60
CA LYS A 160 -12.45 12.59 -10.39
C LYS A 160 -11.49 12.68 -9.20
N TYR A 161 -10.53 11.77 -9.10
CA TYR A 161 -9.58 11.70 -7.98
C TYR A 161 -8.14 12.09 -8.39
N ASP A 162 -8.02 12.99 -9.38
CA ASP A 162 -6.77 13.58 -9.84
C ASP A 162 -5.74 12.57 -10.39
N PHE A 163 -6.19 11.45 -10.93
CA PHE A 163 -5.40 10.60 -11.80
C PHE A 163 -5.72 10.91 -13.27
N PRO A 164 -4.76 10.73 -14.19
CA PRO A 164 -4.97 11.02 -15.61
C PRO A 164 -5.81 9.90 -16.27
N GLY A 165 -7.13 9.92 -16.06
CA GLY A 165 -8.03 8.85 -16.51
C GLY A 165 -7.94 8.57 -18.01
N ASP A 166 -7.90 9.61 -18.84
CA ASP A 166 -7.82 9.48 -20.30
C ASP A 166 -6.50 8.84 -20.78
N ASP A 167 -5.39 9.12 -20.10
CA ASP A 167 -4.05 8.61 -20.46
C ASP A 167 -3.69 7.32 -19.71
N THR A 168 -4.54 6.85 -18.80
CA THR A 168 -4.27 5.65 -18.00
C THR A 168 -4.38 4.40 -18.89
N PRO A 169 -3.37 3.51 -18.91
CA PRO A 169 -3.46 2.23 -19.59
C PRO A 169 -4.55 1.37 -18.96
N ILE A 170 -5.47 0.87 -19.80
CA ILE A 170 -6.51 -0.06 -19.42
C ILE A 170 -6.31 -1.35 -20.21
N ILE A 171 -6.05 -2.44 -19.50
CA ILE A 171 -5.80 -3.75 -20.08
C ILE A 171 -7.04 -4.62 -19.85
N VAL A 172 -7.65 -5.07 -20.94
CA VAL A 172 -8.80 -5.98 -20.90
C VAL A 172 -8.31 -7.43 -20.93
N GLY A 173 -8.79 -8.26 -20.00
CA GLY A 173 -8.43 -9.67 -19.94
C GLY A 173 -9.18 -10.49 -18.90
N SER A 174 -8.75 -11.73 -18.74
CA SER A 174 -9.26 -12.68 -17.75
C SER A 174 -8.10 -13.34 -17.03
N ALA A 175 -7.88 -12.95 -15.77
CA ALA A 175 -6.84 -13.54 -14.94
C ALA A 175 -7.03 -15.06 -14.75
N ARG A 176 -8.28 -15.53 -14.74
CA ARG A 176 -8.62 -16.95 -14.66
C ARG A 176 -8.18 -17.69 -15.92
N MET A 177 -8.57 -17.22 -17.10
CA MET A 177 -8.15 -17.83 -18.37
C MET A 177 -6.62 -17.83 -18.53
N ALA A 178 -5.96 -16.75 -18.10
CA ALA A 178 -4.51 -16.67 -18.11
C ALA A 178 -3.86 -17.75 -17.23
N LEU A 179 -4.39 -18.01 -16.03
CA LEU A 179 -3.93 -19.12 -15.17
C LEU A 179 -4.23 -20.51 -15.75
N GLU A 180 -5.30 -20.65 -16.53
CA GLU A 180 -5.64 -21.88 -17.24
C GLU A 180 -4.77 -22.11 -18.49
N GLY A 181 -3.87 -21.17 -18.81
CA GLY A 181 -2.93 -21.27 -19.94
C GLY A 181 -3.53 -20.86 -21.29
N ASP A 182 -4.69 -20.21 -21.29
CA ASP A 182 -5.37 -19.77 -22.49
C ASP A 182 -4.51 -18.75 -23.28
N GLN A 183 -4.48 -18.91 -24.60
CA GLN A 183 -3.64 -18.12 -25.52
C GLN A 183 -4.45 -17.10 -26.34
N SER A 184 -5.75 -16.93 -26.05
CA SER A 184 -6.56 -15.86 -26.64
C SER A 184 -6.09 -14.49 -26.16
N GLU A 185 -6.60 -13.42 -26.76
CA GLU A 185 -6.23 -12.07 -26.36
C GLU A 185 -6.53 -11.74 -24.89
N HIS A 186 -7.51 -12.42 -24.27
CA HIS A 186 -7.87 -12.23 -22.87
C HIS A 186 -7.09 -13.12 -21.89
N GLY A 187 -6.39 -14.16 -22.36
CA GLY A 187 -5.61 -15.10 -21.54
C GLY A 187 -4.19 -14.61 -21.20
N GLU A 188 -3.17 -15.47 -21.34
CA GLU A 188 -1.75 -15.14 -21.10
C GLU A 188 -1.28 -13.85 -21.81
N PRO A 189 -1.67 -13.57 -23.09
CA PRO A 189 -1.33 -12.31 -23.77
C PRO A 189 -1.73 -11.04 -23.02
N SER A 190 -2.84 -11.04 -22.28
CA SER A 190 -3.28 -9.87 -21.49
C SER A 190 -2.32 -9.56 -20.35
N ILE A 191 -1.71 -10.58 -19.74
CA ILE A 191 -0.72 -10.44 -18.66
C ILE A 191 0.59 -9.87 -19.20
N PHE A 192 0.99 -10.25 -20.42
CA PHE A 192 2.15 -9.62 -21.08
C PHE A 192 1.90 -8.15 -21.40
N ARG A 193 0.71 -7.78 -21.90
CA ARG A 193 0.35 -6.37 -22.11
C ARG A 193 0.34 -5.58 -20.79
N LEU A 194 -0.15 -6.18 -19.71
CA LEU A 194 -0.09 -5.57 -18.37
C LEU A 194 1.36 -5.36 -17.92
N ALA A 195 2.24 -6.34 -18.13
CA ALA A 195 3.66 -6.22 -17.80
C ALA A 195 4.37 -5.13 -18.63
N GLU A 196 4.05 -5.02 -19.92
CA GLU A 196 4.54 -3.94 -20.79
C GLU A 196 4.05 -2.57 -20.31
N ALA A 197 2.79 -2.45 -19.88
CA ALA A 197 2.27 -1.22 -19.29
C ALA A 197 2.97 -0.88 -17.97
N LEU A 198 3.23 -1.86 -17.10
CA LEU A 198 4.00 -1.68 -15.87
C LEU A 198 5.43 -1.19 -16.14
N ASP A 199 6.07 -1.69 -17.21
CA ASP A 199 7.43 -1.31 -17.62
C ASP A 199 7.47 0.09 -18.26
N SER A 200 6.43 0.49 -18.97
CA SER A 200 6.44 1.73 -19.79
C SER A 200 5.75 2.92 -19.14
N TYR A 201 4.65 2.70 -18.40
CA TYR A 201 3.82 3.77 -17.85
C TYR A 201 4.24 4.21 -16.45
N ILE A 202 4.61 3.26 -15.57
CA ILE A 202 5.13 3.60 -14.24
C ILE A 202 6.62 3.96 -14.40
N PRO A 203 7.03 5.20 -14.12
CA PRO A 203 8.44 5.57 -14.19
C PRO A 203 9.25 4.90 -13.08
N LEU A 204 10.57 4.85 -13.26
CA LEU A 204 11.44 4.47 -12.15
C LEU A 204 11.37 5.57 -11.08
N PRO A 205 10.97 5.24 -9.84
CA PRO A 205 10.85 6.23 -8.78
C PRO A 205 12.24 6.74 -8.37
N GLU A 206 12.35 8.05 -8.15
CA GLU A 206 13.53 8.63 -7.53
C GLU A 206 13.59 8.20 -6.06
N ARG A 207 14.62 7.45 -5.70
CA ARG A 207 14.78 6.90 -4.35
C ARG A 207 15.60 7.87 -3.50
N ALA A 208 15.07 8.25 -2.34
CA ALA A 208 15.75 9.13 -1.37
C ALA A 208 16.86 8.42 -0.59
N VAL A 209 17.82 7.79 -1.29
CA VAL A 209 18.89 6.97 -0.71
C VAL A 209 19.90 7.75 0.13
N ASP A 210 20.10 9.03 -0.16
CA ASP A 210 21.03 9.91 0.58
C ASP A 210 20.42 10.46 1.88
N GLY A 211 19.14 10.18 2.13
CA GLY A 211 18.44 10.58 3.35
C GLY A 211 18.85 9.79 4.59
N ALA A 212 18.42 10.25 5.76
CA ALA A 212 18.52 9.45 6.98
C ALA A 212 17.59 8.24 6.91
N PHE A 213 18.08 7.05 7.26
CA PHE A 213 17.30 5.80 7.21
C PHE A 213 15.96 5.96 7.94
N LEU A 214 14.88 5.59 7.26
CA LEU A 214 13.54 5.49 7.81
C LEU A 214 12.79 4.35 7.10
N MET A 215 12.25 3.42 7.87
CA MET A 215 11.47 2.28 7.39
C MET A 215 10.24 2.10 8.29
N PRO A 216 9.03 2.36 7.80
CA PRO A 216 7.80 2.12 8.56
C PRO A 216 7.61 0.63 8.81
N VAL A 217 7.19 0.28 10.03
CA VAL A 217 6.95 -1.11 10.42
C VAL A 217 5.57 -1.54 9.92
N GLU A 218 5.56 -2.49 8.99
CA GLU A 218 4.34 -3.14 8.47
C GLU A 218 3.93 -4.33 9.35
N ASP A 219 4.84 -5.27 9.57
CA ASP A 219 4.56 -6.48 10.34
C ASP A 219 5.80 -6.99 11.10
N VAL A 220 5.57 -7.77 12.14
CA VAL A 220 6.58 -8.26 13.09
C VAL A 220 6.46 -9.77 13.29
N PHE A 221 7.53 -10.47 12.92
CA PHE A 221 7.67 -11.91 13.03
C PHE A 221 8.72 -12.29 14.08
N SER A 222 8.50 -13.41 14.75
CA SER A 222 9.54 -14.05 15.58
C SER A 222 10.05 -15.28 14.85
N ILE A 223 11.35 -15.31 14.55
CA ILE A 223 12.00 -16.47 13.95
C ILE A 223 12.77 -17.22 15.03
N SER A 224 12.34 -18.46 15.29
CA SER A 224 12.99 -19.35 16.25
C SER A 224 14.50 -19.45 15.98
N GLY A 225 15.30 -19.18 17.01
CA GLY A 225 16.76 -19.21 16.94
C GLY A 225 17.44 -18.03 16.24
N ARG A 226 16.69 -17.06 15.66
CA ARG A 226 17.27 -15.84 15.05
C ARG A 226 16.86 -14.56 15.78
N GLY A 227 15.62 -14.46 16.23
CA GLY A 227 15.09 -13.27 16.91
C GLY A 227 13.93 -12.62 16.17
N THR A 228 13.70 -11.34 16.46
CA THR A 228 12.56 -10.56 15.94
C THR A 228 12.91 -9.95 14.59
N VAL A 229 12.10 -10.26 13.58
CA VAL A 229 12.19 -9.69 12.23
C VAL A 229 11.05 -8.72 12.03
N VAL A 230 11.41 -7.50 11.63
CA VAL A 230 10.48 -6.42 11.34
C VAL A 230 10.48 -6.19 9.84
N THR A 231 9.30 -6.16 9.24
CA THR A 231 9.13 -6.00 7.80
C THR A 231 8.60 -4.61 7.44
N GLY A 232 8.98 -4.13 6.26
CA GLY A 232 8.45 -2.91 5.68
C GLY A 232 9.27 -2.42 4.49
N ARG A 233 8.72 -1.43 3.78
CA ARG A 233 9.41 -0.71 2.73
C ARG A 233 10.33 0.35 3.32
N VAL A 234 11.60 0.36 2.93
CA VAL A 234 12.49 1.48 3.29
C VAL A 234 12.01 2.74 2.57
N GLU A 235 11.60 3.76 3.30
CA GLU A 235 11.08 5.00 2.74
C GLU A 235 12.20 5.89 2.23
N ARG A 236 13.26 6.04 3.04
CA ARG A 236 14.45 6.82 2.71
C ARG A 236 15.70 6.26 3.38
N GLY A 237 16.86 6.64 2.86
CA GLY A 237 18.17 6.26 3.35
C GLY A 237 18.55 4.81 3.05
N VAL A 238 19.59 4.35 3.75
CA VAL A 238 20.15 3.01 3.66
C VAL A 238 20.35 2.48 5.07
N VAL A 239 20.08 1.19 5.28
CA VAL A 239 20.46 0.45 6.49
C VAL A 239 21.40 -0.69 6.13
N LYS A 240 22.51 -0.79 6.83
CA LYS A 240 23.49 -1.88 6.68
C LYS A 240 23.43 -2.82 7.86
N VAL A 241 23.75 -4.09 7.60
CA VAL A 241 23.93 -5.07 8.67
C VAL A 241 25.05 -4.60 9.61
N GLY A 242 24.71 -4.48 10.90
CA GLY A 242 25.58 -4.00 11.96
C GLY A 242 25.31 -2.57 12.42
N GLU A 243 24.45 -1.82 11.73
CA GLU A 243 24.13 -0.43 12.11
C GLU A 243 23.18 -0.33 13.31
N GLU A 244 23.42 0.67 14.16
CA GLU A 244 22.51 1.07 15.23
C GLU A 244 21.33 1.85 14.64
N ILE A 245 20.13 1.49 15.08
CA ILE A 245 18.85 2.11 14.68
C ILE A 245 17.96 2.34 15.90
N GLU A 246 16.96 3.18 15.74
CA GLU A 246 15.92 3.45 16.75
C GLU A 246 14.57 2.91 16.30
N ILE A 247 13.81 2.36 17.24
CA ILE A 247 12.40 2.04 17.08
C ILE A 247 11.61 3.23 17.65
N VAL A 248 10.90 3.96 16.80
CA VAL A 248 10.29 5.26 17.13
C VAL A 248 8.78 5.21 16.96
N GLY A 249 8.05 5.77 17.94
CA GLY A 249 6.60 5.92 17.91
C GLY A 249 5.87 4.93 18.83
N ILE A 250 4.63 5.28 19.18
CA ILE A 250 3.64 4.62 20.05
C ILE A 250 4.11 4.43 21.51
N THR A 251 5.31 3.91 21.69
CA THR A 251 5.98 3.69 22.98
C THR A 251 7.27 4.51 23.05
N THR A 252 7.97 4.43 24.19
CA THR A 252 9.27 5.07 24.39
C THR A 252 10.27 4.58 23.35
N THR A 253 10.99 5.51 22.73
CA THR A 253 12.02 5.18 21.74
C THR A 253 13.11 4.32 22.35
N VAL A 254 13.43 3.22 21.66
CA VAL A 254 14.50 2.29 22.05
C VAL A 254 15.52 2.11 20.93
N LYS A 255 16.78 1.98 21.31
CA LYS A 255 17.87 1.67 20.39
C LYS A 255 18.05 0.17 20.24
N THR A 256 18.41 -0.25 19.03
CA THR A 256 18.77 -1.64 18.72
C THR A 256 19.79 -1.66 17.58
N THR A 257 20.23 -2.84 17.17
CA THR A 257 21.15 -3.04 16.04
C THR A 257 20.47 -3.89 14.98
N CYS A 258 20.52 -3.46 13.72
CA CYS A 258 20.13 -4.28 12.59
C CYS A 258 21.17 -5.38 12.39
N THR A 259 20.84 -6.65 12.61
CA THR A 259 21.79 -7.78 12.51
C THR A 259 21.60 -8.62 11.26
N GLY A 260 20.62 -8.29 10.43
CA GLY A 260 20.38 -8.95 9.16
C GLY A 260 19.35 -8.18 8.34
N VAL A 261 19.52 -8.19 7.03
CA VAL A 261 18.58 -7.66 6.06
C VAL A 261 18.26 -8.77 5.07
N GLU A 262 16.97 -9.01 4.83
CA GLU A 262 16.49 -9.99 3.86
C GLU A 262 15.39 -9.39 2.99
N MET A 263 15.32 -9.81 1.73
CA MET A 263 14.24 -9.47 0.81
C MET A 263 13.81 -10.76 0.11
N PHE A 264 12.52 -11.08 0.18
CA PHE A 264 11.97 -12.35 -0.35
C PHE A 264 12.76 -13.60 0.06
N ARG A 265 13.15 -13.69 1.34
CA ARG A 265 13.97 -14.77 1.93
C ARG A 265 15.40 -14.89 1.37
N LYS A 266 15.85 -13.94 0.56
CA LYS A 266 17.21 -13.80 0.07
C LYS A 266 18.00 -12.79 0.92
N LEU A 267 19.27 -13.06 1.18
CA LEU A 267 20.13 -12.23 2.02
C LEU A 267 20.59 -10.96 1.28
N LEU A 268 20.60 -9.84 2.00
CA LEU A 268 21.14 -8.55 1.55
C LEU A 268 22.22 -8.07 2.52
N ASP A 269 23.28 -7.45 1.99
CA ASP A 269 24.28 -6.77 2.82
C ASP A 269 23.75 -5.42 3.36
N GLN A 270 22.84 -4.79 2.61
CA GLN A 270 22.16 -3.55 2.95
C GLN A 270 20.76 -3.47 2.33
N GLY A 271 19.85 -2.81 3.02
CA GLY A 271 18.56 -2.36 2.48
C GLY A 271 18.63 -0.87 2.15
N GLN A 272 17.99 -0.46 1.06
CA GLN A 272 17.96 0.94 0.62
C GLN A 272 16.53 1.38 0.30
N ALA A 273 16.32 2.70 0.24
CA ALA A 273 15.04 3.30 -0.11
C ALA A 273 14.40 2.61 -1.33
N GLY A 274 13.16 2.15 -1.14
CA GLY A 274 12.38 1.39 -2.12
C GLY A 274 12.35 -0.12 -1.90
N ASP A 275 13.27 -0.71 -1.15
CA ASP A 275 13.24 -2.16 -0.92
C ASP A 275 12.18 -2.55 0.12
N ASN A 276 11.45 -3.64 -0.12
CA ASN A 276 10.70 -4.35 0.91
C ASN A 276 11.60 -5.36 1.61
N ILE A 277 11.99 -5.04 2.84
CA ILE A 277 12.95 -5.85 3.60
C ILE A 277 12.33 -6.42 4.87
N GLY A 278 12.90 -7.53 5.33
CA GLY A 278 12.86 -7.97 6.72
C GLY A 278 14.18 -7.60 7.40
N ALA A 279 14.11 -6.71 8.40
CA ALA A 279 15.23 -6.32 9.25
C ALA A 279 15.21 -7.16 10.53
N LEU A 280 16.29 -7.91 10.79
CA LEU A 280 16.47 -8.66 12.03
C LEU A 280 17.03 -7.73 13.12
N LEU A 281 16.37 -7.69 14.28
CA LEU A 281 16.71 -6.78 15.37
C LEU A 281 17.39 -7.52 16.54
N ARG A 282 18.51 -6.98 17.01
CA ARG A 282 19.25 -7.55 18.13
C ARG A 282 18.55 -7.31 19.46
N GLY A 283 18.29 -8.36 20.23
CA GLY A 283 17.84 -8.24 21.61
C GLY A 283 16.44 -7.64 21.79
N THR A 284 15.72 -7.39 20.70
CA THR A 284 14.34 -6.90 20.68
C THR A 284 13.40 -8.09 20.72
N LYS A 285 12.44 -8.14 21.66
CA LYS A 285 11.39 -9.17 21.64
C LYS A 285 10.25 -8.74 20.72
N ARG A 286 9.41 -9.70 20.33
CA ARG A 286 8.26 -9.42 19.45
C ARG A 286 7.30 -8.41 20.08
N GLU A 287 7.12 -8.46 21.38
CA GLU A 287 6.27 -7.54 22.16
C GLU A 287 6.86 -6.12 22.32
N ASP A 288 8.15 -5.93 22.04
CA ASP A 288 8.82 -4.63 22.17
C ASP A 288 8.76 -3.79 20.89
N VAL A 289 8.22 -4.35 19.80
CA VAL A 289 8.06 -3.69 18.51
C VAL A 289 6.73 -4.06 17.86
N GLN A 290 6.06 -3.09 17.28
CA GLN A 290 4.74 -3.29 16.69
C GLN A 290 4.52 -2.47 15.42
N ARG A 291 3.52 -2.87 14.63
CA ARG A 291 3.03 -2.11 13.48
C ARG A 291 2.70 -0.67 13.88
N GLY A 292 3.01 0.25 12.99
CA GLY A 292 2.81 1.69 13.21
C GLY A 292 3.96 2.39 13.91
N GLN A 293 5.00 1.68 14.33
CA GLN A 293 6.30 2.29 14.65
C GLN A 293 7.12 2.48 13.36
N VAL A 294 8.24 3.18 13.46
CA VAL A 294 9.24 3.26 12.39
C VAL A 294 10.59 2.80 12.91
N LEU A 295 11.38 2.14 12.07
CA LEU A 295 12.82 2.00 12.27
C LEU A 295 13.50 3.21 11.65
N ALA A 296 14.36 3.89 12.41
CA ALA A 296 15.00 5.12 11.93
C ALA A 296 16.49 5.19 12.31
N LYS A 297 17.25 5.99 11.57
CA LYS A 297 18.59 6.40 11.99
C LYS A 297 18.48 7.12 13.34
N PRO A 298 19.35 6.83 14.32
CA PRO A 298 19.22 7.43 15.65
C PRO A 298 19.18 8.95 15.63
N GLY A 299 18.19 9.54 16.31
CA GLY A 299 17.96 10.98 16.41
C GLY A 299 17.51 11.67 15.13
N SER A 300 17.20 10.93 14.05
CA SER A 300 16.79 11.53 12.77
C SER A 300 15.31 11.89 12.69
N ILE A 301 14.47 11.30 13.55
CA ILE A 301 13.05 11.60 13.66
C ILE A 301 12.60 11.44 15.10
N THR A 302 11.74 12.33 15.57
CA THR A 302 11.16 12.30 16.92
C THR A 302 9.66 12.02 16.85
N PRO A 303 9.09 11.33 17.85
CA PRO A 303 7.66 11.08 17.87
C PRO A 303 6.91 12.23 18.55
N HIS A 304 5.75 12.60 18.02
CA HIS A 304 4.95 13.74 18.49
C HIS A 304 3.48 13.35 18.70
N THR A 305 2.81 14.02 19.62
CA THR A 305 1.38 13.81 19.88
C THR A 305 0.51 14.93 19.35
N LYS A 306 1.07 16.10 19.02
CA LYS A 306 0.29 17.27 18.64
C LYS A 306 0.80 17.89 17.35
N PHE A 307 -0.10 18.27 16.45
CA PHE A 307 0.24 18.92 15.19
C PHE A 307 -0.91 19.79 14.66
N GLU A 308 -0.57 20.74 13.80
CA GLU A 308 -1.50 21.46 12.92
C GLU A 308 -1.50 20.77 11.56
N GLY A 309 -2.68 20.54 10.98
CA GLY A 309 -2.83 19.91 9.68
C GLY A 309 -3.91 20.57 8.83
N SER A 310 -3.72 20.53 7.52
CA SER A 310 -4.76 20.89 6.55
C SER A 310 -5.49 19.62 6.14
N VAL A 311 -6.82 19.62 6.25
CA VAL A 311 -7.68 18.45 6.05
C VAL A 311 -8.79 18.77 5.06
N TYR A 312 -8.90 17.96 4.03
CA TYR A 312 -10.10 17.84 3.20
C TYR A 312 -11.06 16.82 3.82
N VAL A 313 -12.30 17.22 4.06
CA VAL A 313 -13.35 16.36 4.61
C VAL A 313 -14.16 15.78 3.48
N LEU A 314 -14.19 14.46 3.35
CA LEU A 314 -14.87 13.79 2.25
C LEU A 314 -16.39 14.00 2.34
N SER A 315 -16.99 14.32 1.20
CA SER A 315 -18.44 14.44 1.05
C SER A 315 -19.14 13.08 1.07
N LYS A 316 -20.47 13.10 1.20
CA LYS A 316 -21.32 11.89 1.08
C LYS A 316 -21.10 11.15 -0.24
N ASP A 317 -20.95 11.89 -1.33
CA ASP A 317 -20.86 11.33 -2.68
C ASP A 317 -19.49 10.72 -2.98
N GLU A 318 -18.52 10.95 -2.09
CA GLU A 318 -17.20 10.32 -2.08
C GLU A 318 -17.12 9.17 -1.06
N GLY A 319 -18.24 8.79 -0.43
CA GLY A 319 -18.28 7.75 0.59
C GLY A 319 -17.90 8.21 2.00
N GLY A 320 -17.72 9.52 2.19
CA GLY A 320 -17.32 10.14 3.45
C GLY A 320 -18.48 10.37 4.43
N ARG A 321 -18.51 11.56 5.02
CA ARG A 321 -19.47 11.90 6.06
C ARG A 321 -20.80 12.34 5.47
N HIS A 322 -21.89 12.03 6.17
CA HIS A 322 -23.22 12.56 5.87
C HIS A 322 -23.56 13.82 6.70
N THR A 323 -22.89 13.98 7.84
CA THR A 323 -23.18 15.03 8.83
C THR A 323 -21.90 15.76 9.21
N PRO A 324 -22.02 17.04 9.64
CA PRO A 324 -20.87 17.78 10.13
C PRO A 324 -20.23 17.11 11.35
N PHE A 325 -19.01 17.53 11.67
CA PHE A 325 -18.39 17.28 12.96
C PHE A 325 -18.04 18.60 13.66
N PHE A 326 -17.85 18.50 14.97
CA PHE A 326 -17.63 19.63 15.87
C PHE A 326 -16.30 19.47 16.59
N ASN A 327 -15.95 20.50 17.36
CA ASN A 327 -14.78 20.46 18.23
C ASN A 327 -14.80 19.25 19.19
N GLY A 328 -13.65 18.61 19.40
CA GLY A 328 -13.55 17.37 20.19
C GLY A 328 -13.93 16.09 19.44
N TYR A 329 -14.07 16.16 18.11
CA TYR A 329 -14.24 15.00 17.25
C TYR A 329 -13.07 14.01 17.39
N ARG A 330 -13.34 12.71 17.52
CA ARG A 330 -12.32 11.67 17.84
C ARG A 330 -12.21 10.53 16.83
N PRO A 331 -11.72 10.78 15.61
CA PRO A 331 -11.53 9.74 14.60
C PRO A 331 -10.20 8.99 14.78
N GLN A 332 -9.98 7.99 13.92
CA GLN A 332 -8.68 7.34 13.74
C GLN A 332 -7.89 8.04 12.63
N PHE A 333 -6.63 8.36 12.91
CA PHE A 333 -5.66 8.92 11.98
C PHE A 333 -4.71 7.84 11.49
N PHE A 334 -4.43 7.84 10.20
CA PHE A 334 -3.55 6.88 9.54
C PHE A 334 -2.32 7.60 8.98
N PHE A 335 -1.15 7.34 9.57
CA PHE A 335 0.14 7.85 9.12
C PHE A 335 1.00 6.68 8.66
N ARG A 336 1.32 6.56 7.37
CA ARG A 336 2.09 5.41 6.85
C ARG A 336 1.43 4.07 7.27
N THR A 337 2.07 3.31 8.16
CA THR A 337 1.57 2.04 8.73
C THR A 337 0.86 2.20 10.08
N THR A 338 0.88 3.40 10.68
CA THR A 338 0.32 3.73 11.99
C THR A 338 -1.16 4.04 11.89
N ASP A 339 -1.98 3.42 12.74
CA ASP A 339 -3.33 3.89 13.05
C ASP A 339 -3.43 4.30 14.53
N VAL A 340 -3.91 5.52 14.79
CA VAL A 340 -3.98 6.08 16.14
C VAL A 340 -5.19 7.00 16.28
N THR A 341 -5.90 6.90 17.40
CA THR A 341 -7.00 7.82 17.69
C THR A 341 -6.46 9.22 18.01
N GLY A 342 -7.11 10.26 17.50
CA GLY A 342 -6.78 11.64 17.82
C GLY A 342 -8.03 12.45 18.13
N SER A 343 -7.88 13.55 18.87
CA SER A 343 -8.92 14.56 19.08
C SER A 343 -8.64 15.74 18.16
N VAL A 344 -9.68 16.22 17.47
CA VAL A 344 -9.63 17.37 16.58
C VAL A 344 -10.09 18.61 17.32
N ASP A 345 -9.24 19.63 17.30
CA ASP A 345 -9.52 20.99 17.74
C ASP A 345 -9.67 21.91 16.51
N LEU A 346 -10.84 22.54 16.39
CA LEU A 346 -11.16 23.48 15.31
C LEU A 346 -10.60 24.88 15.60
N PRO A 347 -10.32 25.70 14.56
CA PRO A 347 -9.90 27.08 14.74
C PRO A 347 -10.95 27.91 15.48
N GLU A 348 -10.50 28.96 16.16
CA GLU A 348 -11.39 29.90 16.85
C GLU A 348 -12.40 30.50 15.83
N GLY A 349 -13.68 30.51 16.19
CA GLY A 349 -14.77 30.97 15.32
C GLY A 349 -15.31 29.91 14.36
N THR A 350 -14.72 28.70 14.29
CA THR A 350 -15.29 27.58 13.52
C THR A 350 -16.06 26.65 14.45
N GLU A 351 -17.39 26.70 14.39
CA GLU A 351 -18.25 25.84 15.24
C GLU A 351 -18.35 24.41 14.73
N MET A 352 -18.43 24.23 13.41
CA MET A 352 -18.61 22.94 12.75
C MET A 352 -17.93 22.91 11.39
N VAL A 353 -17.59 21.71 10.93
CA VAL A 353 -17.02 21.47 9.60
C VAL A 353 -17.97 20.59 8.80
N MET A 354 -18.30 21.02 7.58
CA MET A 354 -19.22 20.31 6.70
C MET A 354 -18.48 19.28 5.82
N PRO A 355 -19.14 18.18 5.43
CA PRO A 355 -18.60 17.29 4.40
C PRO A 355 -18.37 18.05 3.08
N GLY A 356 -17.17 17.94 2.52
CA GLY A 356 -16.70 18.68 1.34
C GLY A 356 -15.78 19.87 1.65
N ASP A 357 -15.63 20.26 2.91
CA ASP A 357 -14.81 21.41 3.30
C ASP A 357 -13.31 21.09 3.31
N ASN A 358 -12.50 22.13 3.09
CA ASN A 358 -11.09 22.15 3.45
C ASN A 358 -10.94 22.98 4.73
N VAL A 359 -10.33 22.40 5.76
CA VAL A 359 -10.19 23.03 7.08
C VAL A 359 -8.78 22.85 7.64
N GLU A 360 -8.28 23.86 8.33
CA GLU A 360 -7.10 23.73 9.17
C GLU A 360 -7.52 23.24 10.56
N VAL A 361 -6.86 22.22 11.09
CA VAL A 361 -7.19 21.63 12.39
C VAL A 361 -5.94 21.47 13.23
N THR A 362 -6.10 21.60 14.54
CA THR A 362 -5.11 21.11 15.51
C THR A 362 -5.53 19.72 15.96
N VAL A 363 -4.60 18.76 15.97
CA VAL A 363 -4.89 17.38 16.35
C VAL A 363 -4.02 17.00 17.53
N THR A 364 -4.63 16.33 18.52
CA THR A 364 -3.94 15.71 19.66
C THR A 364 -4.16 14.20 19.64
N LEU A 365 -3.11 13.44 19.34
CA LEU A 365 -3.07 11.98 19.27
C LEU A 365 -2.96 11.36 20.68
N ILE A 366 -3.58 10.19 20.88
CA ILE A 366 -3.51 9.47 22.16
C ILE A 366 -2.17 8.77 22.41
N ALA A 367 -1.34 8.65 21.36
CA ALA A 367 -0.01 8.06 21.42
C ALA A 367 0.93 8.84 20.49
N PRO A 368 2.23 8.92 20.82
CA PRO A 368 3.19 9.69 20.03
C PRO A 368 3.49 8.98 18.70
N VAL A 369 3.53 9.70 17.57
CA VAL A 369 3.77 9.14 16.24
C VAL A 369 4.98 9.80 15.60
N ALA A 370 5.83 9.02 14.92
CA ALA A 370 6.95 9.55 14.16
C ALA A 370 6.43 10.40 12.98
N MET A 371 6.50 11.72 13.12
CA MET A 371 5.93 12.66 12.16
C MET A 371 6.86 13.83 11.88
N GLU A 372 6.71 14.39 10.68
CA GLU A 372 7.42 15.57 10.22
C GLU A 372 6.47 16.42 9.38
N GLN A 373 6.82 17.69 9.16
CA GLN A 373 6.05 18.57 8.29
C GLN A 373 5.97 17.99 6.87
N GLY A 374 4.79 18.06 6.26
CA GLY A 374 4.50 17.51 4.93
C GLY A 374 4.05 16.06 4.92
N LEU A 375 4.04 15.37 6.07
CA LEU A 375 3.54 13.99 6.16
C LEU A 375 2.03 13.96 5.87
N ARG A 376 1.63 13.19 4.85
CA ARG A 376 0.22 12.95 4.53
C ARG A 376 -0.40 11.93 5.47
N PHE A 377 -1.71 12.07 5.70
CA PHE A 377 -2.49 11.15 6.53
C PHE A 377 -3.94 11.02 6.04
N ALA A 378 -4.58 9.90 6.38
CA ALA A 378 -6.01 9.70 6.20
C ALA A 378 -6.74 9.70 7.54
N ILE A 379 -8.01 10.10 7.54
CA ILE A 379 -8.89 10.10 8.71
C ILE A 379 -10.03 9.12 8.45
N ARG A 380 -10.27 8.20 9.40
CA ARG A 380 -11.36 7.22 9.31
C ARG A 380 -12.20 7.18 10.58
N GLU A 381 -13.49 6.93 10.39
CA GLU A 381 -14.46 6.71 11.46
C GLU A 381 -15.51 5.69 11.00
N GLY A 382 -15.94 4.80 11.91
CA GLY A 382 -17.06 3.89 11.65
C GLY A 382 -16.84 2.98 10.42
N GLY A 383 -15.59 2.63 10.12
CA GLY A 383 -15.23 1.81 8.96
C GLY A 383 -15.16 2.56 7.63
N ARG A 384 -15.32 3.90 7.61
CA ARG A 384 -15.27 4.73 6.40
C ARG A 384 -14.13 5.73 6.46
N THR A 385 -13.59 6.05 5.29
CA THR A 385 -12.70 7.18 5.12
C THR A 385 -13.50 8.47 5.15
N VAL A 386 -13.16 9.40 6.04
CA VAL A 386 -13.95 10.64 6.28
C VAL A 386 -13.17 11.90 6.01
N GLY A 387 -11.85 11.82 5.93
CA GLY A 387 -11.00 12.96 5.62
C GLY A 387 -9.63 12.52 5.14
N ALA A 388 -8.92 13.45 4.52
CA ALA A 388 -7.52 13.28 4.16
C ALA A 388 -6.78 14.59 4.40
N GLY A 389 -5.53 14.52 4.82
CA GLY A 389 -4.80 15.71 5.20
C GLY A 389 -3.29 15.59 5.12
N VAL A 390 -2.64 16.70 5.44
CA VAL A 390 -1.19 16.84 5.49
C VAL A 390 -0.80 17.57 6.77
N VAL A 391 0.24 17.10 7.44
CA VAL A 391 0.84 17.75 8.61
C VAL A 391 1.45 19.07 8.16
N ALA A 392 0.84 20.18 8.54
CA ALA A 392 1.33 21.52 8.21
C ALA A 392 2.47 21.93 9.16
N LYS A 393 2.35 21.58 10.44
CA LYS A 393 3.34 21.92 11.47
C LYS A 393 3.25 20.97 12.66
N VAL A 394 4.40 20.52 13.14
CA VAL A 394 4.50 19.72 14.36
C VAL A 394 4.52 20.64 15.58
N LEU A 395 3.71 20.32 16.59
CA LEU A 395 3.65 21.06 17.85
C LEU A 395 4.37 20.24 18.94
N VAL A 396 5.17 20.92 19.76
CA VAL A 396 5.98 20.31 20.83
C VAL A 396 5.15 20.19 22.10
#